data_AF-A0A7X9J606-F1
#
_entry.id   AF-A0A7X9J606-F1
#
_cell.length_a   1.000
_cell.length_b   1.000
_cell.length_c   1.000
_cell.angle_alpha   90.00
_cell.angle_beta   90.00
_cell.angle_gamma   90.00
#
_symmetry.space_group_name_H-M   'P 1'
#
loop_
_entity.id
_entity.type
_entity.pdbx_description
1 polymer ?
#
loop_
_entity_poly.entity_id
_entity_poly.type
_entity_poly.pdbx_seq_one_letter_code
_entity_poly.pdbx_strand_id
1 'polypeptide(L)'
;MARKTTSPTFNATALHLRSLDLRSDALERSAGFPYQLEIFQGFEKIEFNAPVTFFVGENGSGKSTLMEALACAAGSITVGSESVKTDPTLEAVRRFSQLLQLSWSKRTHRGFFLR
;
A
#
# COMPACT_ATOMS: atom_id res chain seq x y z
N MET A 1 -14.78 35.74 -1.02
CA MET A 1 -15.78 34.77 -0.51
C MET A 1 -15.12 33.40 -0.46
N ALA A 2 -14.52 33.02 0.68
CA ALA A 2 -13.76 31.78 0.82
C ALA A 2 -14.70 30.64 1.22
N ARG A 3 -14.83 29.61 0.37
CA ARG A 3 -15.57 28.38 0.72
C ARG A 3 -14.71 27.61 1.73
N LYS A 4 -15.20 27.46 2.96
CA LYS A 4 -14.66 26.45 3.91
C LYS A 4 -14.99 25.07 3.34
N THR A 5 -14.02 24.43 2.72
CA THR A 5 -14.08 23.00 2.39
C THR A 5 -13.84 22.21 3.68
N THR A 6 -14.92 21.87 4.38
CA THR A 6 -14.88 20.80 5.38
C THR A 6 -14.72 19.48 4.64
N SER A 7 -13.56 18.83 4.80
CA SER A 7 -13.32 17.47 4.31
C SER A 7 -14.37 16.53 4.92
N PRO A 8 -15.04 15.67 4.12
CA PRO A 8 -16.03 14.74 4.65
C PRO A 8 -15.35 13.76 5.61
N THR A 9 -15.81 13.72 6.86
CA THR A 9 -15.37 12.73 7.85
C THR A 9 -16.07 11.42 7.58
N PHE A 10 -15.35 10.44 7.02
CA PHE A 10 -15.90 9.10 6.82
C PHE A 10 -15.89 8.32 8.15
N ASN A 11 -16.93 7.55 8.40
CA ASN A 11 -17.03 6.72 9.60
C ASN A 11 -15.95 5.64 9.56
N ALA A 12 -15.05 5.60 10.55
CA ALA A 12 -13.90 4.69 10.59
C ALA A 12 -14.30 3.20 10.58
N THR A 13 -15.53 2.86 10.98
CA THR A 13 -16.10 1.51 10.90
C THR A 13 -16.49 1.07 9.48
N ALA A 14 -16.58 2.00 8.52
CA ALA A 14 -16.85 1.70 7.12
C ALA A 14 -15.59 1.35 6.31
N LEU A 15 -14.40 1.73 6.80
CA LEU A 15 -13.13 1.54 6.10
C LEU A 15 -12.55 0.16 6.40
N HIS A 16 -12.43 -0.74 5.41
CA HIS A 16 -11.87 -2.07 5.63
C HIS A 16 -10.41 -2.02 6.12
N LEU A 17 -9.54 -1.37 5.34
CA LEU A 17 -8.14 -1.12 5.69
C LEU A 17 -8.04 0.25 6.36
N ARG A 18 -7.42 0.31 7.54
CA ARG A 18 -7.27 1.53 8.35
C ARG A 18 -5.87 2.12 8.23
N SER A 19 -4.84 1.29 8.27
CA SER A 19 -3.48 1.76 8.07
C SER A 19 -2.58 0.75 7.39
N LEU A 20 -1.53 1.28 6.80
CA LEU A 20 -0.35 0.59 6.32
C LEU A 20 0.85 1.14 7.08
N ASP A 21 1.53 0.28 7.82
CA ASP A 21 2.71 0.63 8.60
C ASP A 21 3.91 -0.12 8.02
N LEU A 22 5.04 0.55 7.86
CA LEU A 22 6.29 -0.05 7.39
C LEU A 22 7.17 -0.35 8.61
N ARG A 23 7.44 -1.63 8.87
CA ARG A 23 8.38 -2.00 9.94
C ARG A 23 9.78 -1.49 9.58
N SER A 24 10.36 -0.74 10.51
CA SER A 24 11.73 -0.25 10.43
C SER A 24 12.69 -1.29 11.01
N ASP A 25 13.33 -2.07 10.14
CA ASP A 25 14.54 -2.82 10.47
C ASP A 25 15.73 -2.16 9.74
N ALA A 26 16.75 -1.76 10.50
CA ALA A 26 17.92 -1.04 10.00
C ALA A 26 18.68 -1.83 8.91
N LEU A 27 18.67 -3.18 8.97
CA LEU A 27 19.31 -4.01 7.95
C LEU A 27 18.55 -3.97 6.62
N GLU A 28 17.22 -4.06 6.68
CA GLU A 28 16.36 -4.01 5.50
C GLU A 28 16.36 -2.63 4.84
N ARG A 29 16.67 -1.55 5.58
CA ARG A 29 16.76 -0.20 4.98
C ARG A 29 17.92 -0.04 3.98
N SER A 30 18.90 -0.93 4.05
CA SER A 30 20.04 -0.97 3.12
C SER A 30 19.83 -1.89 1.91
N ALA A 31 18.71 -2.63 1.87
CA ALA A 31 18.36 -3.46 0.73
C ALA A 31 18.04 -2.57 -0.48
N GLY A 32 18.33 -3.04 -1.69
CA GLY A 32 18.10 -2.29 -2.93
C GLY A 32 16.61 -2.05 -3.24
N PHE A 33 16.22 -2.21 -4.50
CA PHE A 33 14.79 -2.19 -4.85
C PHE A 33 14.01 -3.24 -4.03
N PRO A 34 12.79 -2.93 -3.53
CA PRO A 34 12.06 -1.66 -3.68
C PRO A 34 12.34 -0.64 -2.57
N TYR A 35 13.12 -0.97 -1.55
CA TYR A 35 13.31 -0.15 -0.34
C TYR A 35 13.81 1.27 -0.64
N GLN A 36 14.72 1.42 -1.61
CA GLN A 36 15.34 2.70 -1.98
C GLN A 36 14.39 3.69 -2.68
N LEU A 37 13.16 3.28 -3.04
CA LEU A 37 12.21 4.19 -3.66
C LEU A 37 11.80 5.28 -2.67
N GLU A 38 11.70 6.51 -3.18
CA GLU A 38 11.42 7.73 -2.40
C GLU A 38 10.21 7.56 -1.48
N ILE A 39 9.13 6.95 -1.96
CA ILE A 39 7.92 6.74 -1.17
C ILE A 39 8.19 5.98 0.12
N PHE A 40 9.07 4.97 0.12
CA PHE A 40 9.37 4.15 1.31
C PHE A 40 10.42 4.79 2.24
N GLN A 41 11.08 5.85 1.80
CA GLN A 41 11.92 6.68 2.66
C GLN A 41 11.09 7.75 3.39
N GLY A 42 9.96 8.15 2.81
CA GLY A 42 9.15 9.29 3.28
C GLY A 42 8.02 8.95 4.25
N PHE A 43 7.69 7.68 4.49
CA PHE A 43 6.64 7.32 5.45
C PHE A 43 7.03 6.16 6.37
N GLU A 44 6.58 6.25 7.62
CA GLU A 44 6.53 5.11 8.54
C GLU A 44 5.13 4.49 8.58
N LYS A 45 4.10 5.33 8.40
CA LYS A 45 2.69 4.94 8.41
C LYS A 45 1.88 5.76 7.42
N ILE A 46 0.94 5.09 6.75
CA ILE A 46 -0.12 5.69 5.95
C ILE A 46 -1.46 5.35 6.61
N GLU A 47 -2.23 6.38 6.98
CA GLU A 47 -3.59 6.22 7.50
C GLU A 47 -4.61 6.45 6.39
N PHE A 48 -5.53 5.50 6.23
CA PHE A 48 -6.62 5.60 5.27
C PHE A 48 -7.81 6.26 5.95
N ASN A 49 -8.22 7.42 5.42
CA ASN A 49 -9.32 8.23 5.96
C ASN A 49 -10.54 8.27 5.03
N ALA A 50 -10.48 7.61 3.87
CA ALA A 50 -11.54 7.57 2.87
C ALA A 50 -11.61 6.20 2.18
N PRO A 51 -12.81 5.75 1.75
CA PRO A 51 -12.97 4.47 1.05
C PRO A 51 -12.26 4.42 -0.31
N VAL A 52 -12.02 5.59 -0.91
CA VAL A 52 -11.25 5.76 -2.14
C VAL A 52 -10.05 6.63 -1.82
N THR A 53 -8.86 6.11 -2.10
CA THR A 53 -7.58 6.79 -1.85
C THR A 53 -6.78 6.82 -3.15
N PHE A 54 -6.27 7.99 -3.50
CA PHE A 54 -5.42 8.18 -4.68
C PHE A 54 -3.98 8.44 -4.24
N PHE A 55 -3.04 7.69 -4.79
CA PHE A 55 -1.61 7.99 -4.66
C PHE A 55 -1.17 8.83 -5.86
N VAL A 56 -0.63 10.02 -5.61
CA VAL A 56 -0.17 10.98 -6.63
C VAL A 56 1.28 11.36 -6.38
N GLY A 57 2.02 11.69 -7.45
CA GLY A 57 3.45 12.01 -7.38
C GLY A 57 4.17 11.75 -8.71
N GLU A 58 5.44 12.11 -8.80
CA GLU A 58 6.25 12.03 -10.03
C GLU A 58 6.40 10.60 -10.57
N ASN A 59 6.70 10.45 -11.86
CA ASN A 59 6.98 9.13 -12.41
C ASN A 59 8.25 8.54 -11.77
N GLY A 60 8.24 7.25 -11.42
CA GLY A 60 9.36 6.61 -10.72
C GLY A 60 9.40 6.78 -9.20
N SER A 61 8.50 7.58 -8.59
CA SER A 61 8.43 7.76 -7.11
C SER A 61 8.05 6.50 -6.32
N GLY A 62 7.64 5.41 -6.97
CA GLY A 62 7.33 4.13 -6.32
C GLY A 62 5.84 3.88 -6.04
N LYS A 63 4.93 4.70 -6.57
CA LYS A 63 3.46 4.55 -6.36
C LYS A 63 2.93 3.16 -6.77
N SER A 64 3.27 2.69 -7.97
CA SER A 64 2.85 1.36 -8.44
C SER A 64 3.43 0.27 -7.55
N THR A 65 4.69 0.40 -7.15
CA THR A 65 5.36 -0.54 -6.25
C THR A 65 4.72 -0.60 -4.86
N LEU A 66 4.27 0.54 -4.32
CA LEU A 66 3.48 0.59 -3.09
C LEU A 66 2.16 -0.20 -3.24
N MET A 67 1.45 -0.01 -4.35
CA MET A 67 0.21 -0.73 -4.62
C MET A 67 0.43 -2.24 -4.77
N GLU A 68 1.50 -2.65 -5.47
CA GLU A 68 1.88 -4.05 -5.61
C GLU A 68 2.27 -4.67 -4.26
N ALA A 69 3.06 -3.97 -3.45
CA ALA A 69 3.43 -4.41 -2.11
C ALA A 69 2.21 -4.55 -1.20
N LEU A 70 1.27 -3.60 -1.27
CA LEU A 70 0.00 -3.67 -0.55
C LEU A 70 -0.84 -4.86 -1.00
N ALA A 71 -0.91 -5.12 -2.31
CA ALA A 71 -1.63 -6.28 -2.86
C ALA A 71 -0.99 -7.61 -2.43
N CYS A 72 0.35 -7.69 -2.42
CA CYS A 72 1.09 -8.83 -1.89
C CYS A 72 0.79 -9.06 -0.39
N ALA A 73 0.90 -8.01 0.43
CA ALA A 73 0.68 -8.07 1.88
C ALA A 73 -0.79 -8.40 2.23
N ALA A 74 -1.75 -7.88 1.45
CA ALA A 74 -3.16 -8.19 1.63
C ALA A 74 -3.52 -9.60 1.16
N GLY A 75 -2.71 -10.20 0.28
CA GLY A 75 -3.00 -11.47 -0.38
C GLY A 75 -4.12 -11.35 -1.41
N SER A 76 -4.18 -10.22 -2.12
CA SER A 76 -5.23 -9.91 -3.10
C SER A 76 -5.25 -10.89 -4.28
N ILE A 77 -6.44 -11.10 -4.84
CA ILE A 77 -6.60 -11.83 -6.11
C ILE A 77 -6.15 -10.91 -7.24
N THR A 78 -5.19 -11.32 -8.05
CA THR A 78 -4.77 -10.54 -9.24
C THR A 78 -5.69 -10.83 -10.42
N VAL A 79 -6.05 -9.81 -11.17
CA VAL A 79 -6.82 -9.90 -12.42
C VAL A 79 -6.05 -9.19 -13.52
N GLY A 80 -5.95 -9.80 -14.71
CA GLY A 80 -5.28 -9.23 -15.88
C GLY A 80 -3.81 -9.62 -16.05
N SER A 81 -3.18 -10.12 -14.98
CA SER A 81 -1.77 -10.53 -14.95
C SER A 81 -1.57 -11.78 -14.10
N GLU A 82 -0.33 -12.26 -14.00
CA GLU A 82 0.03 -13.32 -13.07
C GLU A 82 -0.25 -12.94 -11.60
N SER A 83 -0.53 -13.94 -10.75
CA SER A 83 -0.82 -13.72 -9.34
C SER A 83 0.34 -13.01 -8.63
N VAL A 84 0.02 -12.07 -7.74
CA VAL A 84 1.01 -11.45 -6.82
C VAL A 84 1.82 -12.49 -6.03
N LYS A 85 1.29 -13.72 -5.86
CA LYS A 85 1.96 -14.81 -5.16
C LYS A 85 3.06 -15.51 -5.98
N THR A 86 2.92 -15.56 -7.31
CA THR A 86 3.80 -16.37 -8.18
C THR A 86 4.59 -15.55 -9.18
N ASP A 87 4.14 -14.33 -9.52
CA ASP A 87 4.75 -13.50 -10.55
C ASP A 87 6.25 -13.25 -10.27
N PRO A 88 7.17 -13.70 -11.12
CA PRO A 88 8.61 -13.59 -10.86
C PRO A 88 9.09 -12.14 -10.82
N THR A 89 8.43 -11.22 -11.53
CA THR A 89 8.79 -9.79 -11.53
C THR A 89 8.53 -9.12 -10.19
N LEU A 90 7.66 -9.72 -9.37
CA LEU A 90 7.29 -9.22 -8.05
C LEU A 90 8.10 -9.86 -6.91
N GLU A 91 9.15 -10.63 -7.19
CA GLU A 91 9.89 -11.33 -6.13
C GLU A 91 10.44 -10.38 -5.05
N ALA A 92 11.12 -9.31 -5.45
CA ALA A 92 11.64 -8.31 -4.51
C ALA A 92 10.51 -7.60 -3.75
N VAL A 93 9.42 -7.27 -4.45
CA VAL A 93 8.23 -6.62 -3.86
C VAL A 93 7.51 -7.54 -2.87
N ARG A 94 7.42 -8.84 -3.16
CA ARG A 94 6.85 -9.84 -2.24
C ARG A 94 7.66 -9.94 -0.96
N ARG A 95 8.98 -10.01 -1.04
CA ARG A 95 9.85 -10.04 0.15
C ARG A 95 9.65 -8.77 0.97
N PHE A 96 9.69 -7.60 0.32
CA PHE A 96 9.44 -6.31 0.98
C PHE A 96 8.05 -6.24 1.63
N SER A 97 7.02 -6.80 1.00
CA SER A 97 5.65 -6.78 1.53
C SER A 97 5.51 -7.46 2.90
N GLN A 98 6.44 -8.34 3.27
CA GLN A 98 6.47 -8.97 4.60
C GLN A 98 6.81 -7.98 5.72
N LEU A 99 7.43 -6.84 5.38
CA LEU A 99 7.71 -5.76 6.31
C LEU A 99 6.49 -4.86 6.54
N LEU A 100 5.48 -4.94 5.66
CA LEU A 100 4.26 -4.15 5.77
C LEU A 100 3.31 -4.76 6.79
N GLN A 101 2.87 -3.94 7.73
CA GLN A 101 1.84 -4.27 8.69
C GLN A 101 0.54 -3.57 8.31
N LEU A 102 -0.50 -4.39 8.06
CA LEU A 102 -1.82 -3.90 7.67
C LEU A 102 -2.76 -3.93 8.87
N SER A 103 -3.30 -2.77 9.24
CA SER A 103 -4.33 -2.67 10.28
C SER A 103 -5.71 -2.59 9.63
N TRP A 104 -6.60 -3.51 10.00
CA TRP A 104 -7.95 -3.60 9.45
C TRP A 104 -8.99 -3.17 10.49
N SER A 105 -10.13 -2.64 10.05
CA SER A 105 -11.36 -2.64 10.87
C SER A 105 -12.16 -3.92 10.60
N LYS A 106 -12.19 -4.35 9.33
CA LYS A 106 -12.83 -5.57 8.85
C LYS A 106 -11.98 -6.14 7.72
N ARG A 107 -11.34 -7.28 7.99
CA ARG A 107 -10.56 -8.00 6.98
C ARG A 107 -11.51 -8.79 6.08
N THR A 108 -11.29 -8.70 4.77
CA THR A 108 -12.05 -9.45 3.76
C THR A 108 -11.10 -9.96 2.69
N HIS A 109 -11.39 -11.15 2.15
CA HIS A 109 -10.73 -11.69 0.96
C HIS A 109 -11.53 -11.41 -0.32
N ARG A 110 -12.69 -10.75 -0.19
CA ARG A 110 -13.47 -10.28 -1.33
C ARG A 110 -12.89 -8.95 -1.81
N GLY A 111 -12.20 -9.00 -2.94
CA GLY A 111 -11.53 -7.87 -3.57
C GLY A 111 -10.47 -8.37 -4.57
N PHE A 112 -10.00 -7.49 -5.44
CA PHE A 112 -8.99 -7.82 -6.45
C PHE A 112 -7.98 -6.68 -6.61
N PHE A 113 -6.82 -7.03 -7.18
CA PHE A 113 -5.79 -6.12 -7.64
C PHE A 113 -5.71 -6.22 -9.16
N LEU A 114 -5.90 -5.10 -9.86
CA LEU A 114 -5.73 -5.02 -11.31
C LEU A 114 -4.30 -4.62 -11.62
N ARG A 115 -3.67 -5.39 -12.51
CA ARG A 115 -2.32 -5.12 -13.02
C ARG A 115 -2.25 -5.45 -14.50
#